data_AF-A0A7Y2CL14-F1
#
_entry.id   AF-A0A7Y2CL14-F1
#
_cell.length_a   1.000
_cell.length_b   1.000
_cell.length_c   1.000
_cell.angle_alpha   90.00
_cell.angle_beta   90.00
_cell.angle_gamma   90.00
#
_symmetry.space_group_name_H-M   'P 1'
#
loop_
_entity.id
_entity.type
_entity.pdbx_description
1 polymer ?
#
loop_
_entity_poly.entity_id
_entity_poly.type
_entity_poly.pdbx_seq_one_letter_code
_entity_poly.pdbx_strand_id
1 'polypeptide(L)'
;MSLGETFEMNYAGSGKSKIPGTSRIFITDLSGNILQTLKLHTSCSEPLLEGDQFGGVMLVGCVEDNGGVGKTPKGGKGKGKK
;
A
#
# COMPACT_ATOMS: atom_id res chain seq x y z
N MET A 1 3.46 -13.57 -11.16
CA MET A 1 2.44 -13.30 -10.14
C MET A 1 1.12 -13.75 -10.69
N SER A 2 0.38 -14.50 -9.89
CA SER A 2 -0.98 -14.92 -10.17
C SER A 2 -1.97 -13.91 -9.59
N LEU A 3 -3.21 -13.90 -10.09
CA LEU A 3 -4.27 -13.09 -9.50
C LEU A 3 -4.54 -13.55 -8.07
N GLY A 4 -4.62 -12.60 -7.14
CA GLY A 4 -4.87 -12.86 -5.71
C GLY A 4 -3.61 -13.15 -4.88
N GLU A 5 -2.43 -13.19 -5.49
CA GLU A 5 -1.18 -13.31 -4.74
C GLU A 5 -0.79 -11.99 -4.06
N THR A 6 -0.10 -12.10 -2.92
CA THR A 6 0.54 -10.96 -2.26
C THR A 6 1.86 -10.64 -2.95
N PHE A 7 2.13 -9.35 -3.16
CA PHE A 7 3.42 -8.86 -3.60
C PHE A 7 4.04 -7.95 -2.55
N GLU A 8 5.36 -8.03 -2.39
CA GLU A 8 6.11 -7.17 -1.49
C GLU A 8 6.70 -5.99 -2.26
N MET A 9 6.44 -4.77 -1.78
CA MET A 9 7.14 -3.57 -2.22
C MET A 9 8.33 -3.31 -1.34
N ASN A 10 9.49 -3.80 -1.76
CA ASN A 10 10.74 -3.59 -1.03
C ASN A 10 11.59 -2.51 -1.71
N TYR A 11 11.93 -1.44 -0.98
CA TYR A 11 12.73 -0.32 -1.50
C TYR A 11 14.25 -0.48 -1.24
N ALA A 12 14.66 -1.55 -0.55
CA ALA A 12 16.04 -1.77 -0.09
C ALA A 12 17.08 -1.86 -1.23
N GLY A 13 16.68 -2.16 -2.47
CA GLY A 13 17.58 -2.26 -3.62
C GLY A 13 18.25 -0.93 -4.05
N SER A 14 17.85 0.20 -3.47
CA SER A 14 18.35 1.54 -3.83
C SER A 14 19.16 2.25 -2.74
N GLY A 15 19.59 1.51 -1.70
CA GLY A 15 20.33 2.08 -0.56
C GLY A 15 19.49 2.97 0.37
N LYS A 16 18.17 2.98 0.17
CA LYS A 16 17.20 3.73 0.96
C LYS A 16 16.32 2.75 1.73
N SER A 17 16.11 3.02 3.01
CA SER A 17 15.32 2.17 3.91
C SER A 17 13.84 2.53 3.95
N LYS A 18 13.39 3.55 3.19
CA LYS A 18 12.06 4.13 3.32
C LYS A 18 11.40 4.38 1.97
N ILE A 19 10.13 3.98 1.88
CA ILE A 19 9.26 4.35 0.75
C ILE A 19 9.08 5.87 0.77
N PRO A 20 9.30 6.59 -0.35
CA PRO A 20 9.12 8.04 -0.38
C PRO A 20 7.66 8.42 -0.09
N GLY A 21 7.47 9.62 0.50
CA GLY A 21 6.17 10.16 0.93
C GLY A 21 5.05 10.14 -0.12
N THR A 22 5.41 9.99 -1.40
CA THR A 22 4.48 9.64 -2.47
C THR A 22 5.10 8.56 -3.34
N SER A 23 4.37 7.46 -3.54
CA SER A 23 4.74 6.37 -4.43
C SER A 23 3.64 6.08 -5.44
N ARG A 24 4.02 5.59 -6.62
CA ARG A 24 3.06 5.18 -7.65
C ARG A 24 3.26 3.71 -8.00
N ILE A 25 2.17 2.97 -8.02
CA ILE A 25 2.13 1.58 -8.49
C ILE A 25 1.38 1.56 -9.82
N PHE A 26 1.96 0.89 -10.81
CA PHE A 26 1.33 0.64 -12.09
C PHE A 26 1.01 -0.85 -12.20
N ILE A 27 -0.26 -1.16 -12.37
CA ILE A 27 -0.72 -2.51 -12.67
C ILE A 27 -0.92 -2.57 -14.18
N THR A 28 -0.20 -3.46 -14.84
CA THR A 28 -0.24 -3.63 -16.29
C THR A 28 -0.71 -5.01 -16.68
N ASP A 29 -1.23 -5.16 -17.90
CA ASP A 29 -1.39 -6.47 -18.51
C ASP A 29 -0.02 -7.03 -18.99
N LEU A 30 -0.04 -8.23 -19.58
CA LEU A 30 1.15 -8.87 -20.14
C LEU A 30 1.70 -8.14 -21.38
N SER A 31 0.90 -7.28 -22.02
CA SER A 31 1.30 -6.47 -23.17
C SER A 31 1.89 -5.12 -22.75
N GLY A 32 1.91 -4.80 -21.45
CA GLY A 32 2.39 -3.53 -20.90
C GLY A 32 1.36 -2.40 -20.88
N ASN A 33 0.09 -2.68 -21.20
CA ASN A 33 -0.97 -1.69 -21.09
C ASN A 33 -1.29 -1.43 -19.62
N ILE A 34 -1.38 -0.16 -19.21
CA ILE A 34 -1.72 0.21 -17.84
C ILE A 34 -3.21 -0.07 -17.60
N LEU A 35 -3.50 -1.00 -16.70
CA LEU A 35 -4.83 -1.34 -16.23
C LEU A 35 -5.26 -0.45 -15.06
N GLN A 36 -4.32 -0.11 -14.18
CA GLN A 36 -4.57 0.74 -13.02
C GLN A 36 -3.30 1.50 -12.62
N THR A 37 -3.47 2.76 -12.20
CA THR A 37 -2.43 3.53 -11.51
C THR A 37 -2.90 3.83 -10.09
N LEU A 38 -2.10 3.43 -9.10
CA LEU A 38 -2.32 3.78 -7.71
C LEU A 38 -1.30 4.81 -7.26
N LYS A 39 -1.76 5.88 -6.61
CA LYS A 39 -0.90 6.83 -5.92
C LYS A 39 -1.05 6.61 -4.41
N LEU A 40 0.02 6.15 -3.77
CA LEU A 40 0.11 6.01 -2.32
C LEU A 40 0.75 7.26 -1.73
N HIS A 41 0.10 7.88 -0.76
CA HIS A 41 0.65 8.98 0.01
C HIS A 41 1.01 8.45 1.40
N THR A 42 2.30 8.34 1.70
CA THR A 42 2.82 7.72 2.93
C THR A 42 3.27 8.75 3.96
N SER A 43 2.95 10.05 3.77
CA SER A 43 3.21 11.05 4.81
C SER A 43 2.32 10.79 6.01
N CYS A 44 2.89 10.86 7.22
CA CYS A 44 2.29 10.55 8.53
C CYS A 44 0.93 11.21 8.90
N SER A 45 0.29 11.94 8.00
CA SER A 45 -1.06 12.50 8.16
C SER A 45 -2.17 11.46 7.96
N GLU A 46 -1.94 10.44 7.13
CA GLU A 46 -2.89 9.34 6.91
C GLU A 46 -2.16 8.01 7.10
N PRO A 47 -2.36 7.33 8.26
CA PRO A 47 -1.73 6.05 8.50
C PRO A 47 -2.28 5.01 7.52
N LEU A 48 -1.38 4.22 6.93
CA LEU A 48 -1.74 3.03 6.18
C LEU A 48 -2.17 1.94 7.16
N LEU A 49 -3.38 1.41 6.98
CA LEU A 49 -3.93 0.35 7.81
C LEU A 49 -4.05 -0.94 7.00
N GLU A 50 -3.74 -2.07 7.63
CA GLU A 50 -4.03 -3.36 7.01
C GLU A 50 -5.53 -3.45 6.70
N GLY A 51 -5.86 -4.00 5.53
CA GLY A 51 -7.22 -4.02 5.00
C GLY A 51 -7.60 -2.79 4.19
N ASP A 52 -6.77 -1.74 4.12
CA ASP A 52 -7.02 -0.62 3.22
C ASP A 52 -7.07 -1.09 1.75
N GLN A 53 -8.16 -0.74 1.06
CA GLN A 53 -8.40 -1.13 -0.33
C GLN A 53 -8.08 0.03 -1.27
N PHE A 54 -7.19 -0.23 -2.22
CA PHE A 54 -6.72 0.74 -3.21
C PHE A 54 -7.02 0.26 -4.63
N GLY A 55 -8.26 0.48 -5.07
CA GLY A 55 -8.76 -0.11 -6.32
C GLY A 55 -8.69 -1.63 -6.25
N GLY A 56 -7.97 -2.30 -7.17
CA GLY A 56 -7.86 -3.76 -7.20
C GLY A 56 -6.91 -4.41 -6.18
N VAL A 57 -6.18 -3.63 -5.37
CA VAL A 57 -5.20 -4.17 -4.41
C VAL A 57 -5.56 -3.83 -2.96
N MET A 58 -5.32 -4.77 -2.06
CA MET A 58 -5.53 -4.60 -0.62
C MET A 58 -4.19 -4.58 0.10
N LEU A 59 -4.02 -3.67 1.06
CA LEU A 59 -2.86 -3.67 1.93
C LEU A 59 -2.97 -4.81 2.95
N VAL A 60 -2.08 -5.79 2.89
CA VAL A 60 -2.08 -6.94 3.80
C VAL A 60 -1.01 -6.86 4.90
N GLY A 61 -0.14 -5.85 4.83
CA GLY A 61 0.92 -5.62 5.81
C GLY A 61 1.85 -4.48 5.40
N CYS A 62 2.39 -3.75 6.37
CA CYS A 62 3.46 -2.78 6.14
C CYS A 62 4.41 -2.73 7.34
N VAL A 63 5.65 -2.32 7.11
CA VAL A 63 6.64 -2.06 8.16
C VAL A 63 6.85 -0.56 8.22
N GLU A 64 6.57 0.03 9.38
CA GLU A 64 6.80 1.43 9.67
C GLU A 64 8.28 1.69 9.93
N ASP A 65 8.72 2.94 9.71
CA ASP A 65 10.10 3.39 9.92
C ASP A 65 10.67 3.10 11.31
N ASN A 66 9.80 3.01 12.32
CA ASN A 66 10.17 2.75 13.71
C ASN A 66 10.29 1.24 14.01
N GLY A 67 10.23 0.38 12.98
CA GLY A 67 10.17 -1.08 13.14
C GLY A 67 8.81 -1.59 13.64
N GLY A 68 7.80 -0.71 13.71
CA GLY A 68 6.42 -1.10 13.99
C GLY A 68 5.83 -1.86 12.80
N VAL A 69 5.08 -2.91 13.06
CA VAL A 69 4.20 -3.49 12.02
C VAL A 69 2.96 -2.61 11.95
N GLY A 70 2.53 -2.26 10.74
CA GLY A 70 1.32 -1.50 10.48
C GLY A 70 0.16 -2.05 11.31
N LYS A 71 -0.58 -1.15 11.98
CA LYS A 71 -1.60 -1.59 12.93
C LYS A 71 -2.69 -2.37 12.19
N THR A 72 -2.86 -3.64 12.57
CA THR A 72 -4.05 -4.45 12.24
C THR A 72 -5.30 -3.65 12.62
N PRO A 73 -6.35 -3.60 11.77
CA PRO A 73 -7.56 -2.89 12.12
C PRO A 73 -8.24 -3.61 13.30
N LYS A 74 -8.12 -3.04 14.50
CA LYS A 74 -9.09 -3.31 15.57
C LYS A 74 -10.41 -2.67 15.18
N GLY A 75 -11.25 -3.41 14.46
CA GLY A 75 -12.69 -3.18 14.30
C GLY A 75 -13.09 -1.78 13.83
N GLY A 76 -13.54 -1.67 12.58
CA GLY A 76 -14.05 -0.42 12.02
C GLY A 76 -15.03 0.30 12.95
N LYS A 77 -14.71 1.55 13.30
CA LYS A 77 -15.74 2.54 13.64
C LYS A 77 -16.06 3.29 12.37
N GLY A 78 -17.17 2.93 11.73
CA GLY A 78 -17.81 3.77 10.72
C GLY A 78 -17.99 5.18 11.27
N LYS A 79 -17.36 6.16 10.62
CA LYS A 79 -17.69 7.56 10.83
C LYS A 79 -18.69 7.96 9.75
N GLY A 80 -19.89 8.26 10.24
CA GLY A 80 -21.06 8.56 9.45
C GLY A 80 -20.87 9.77 8.53
N LYS A 81 -21.65 9.71 7.45
CA LYS A 81 -22.02 10.84 6.60
C LYS A 81 -22.39 12.06 7.46
N LYS A 82 -21.93 13.24 7.05
CA LYS A 82 -22.65 14.49 7.23
C LYS A 82 -22.83 15.13 5.87
#